data_AF-A0A8D8JXM0-F1
#
_entry.id   AF-A0A8D8JXM0-F1
#
_cell.length_a   1.000
_cell.length_b   1.000
_cell.length_c   1.000
_cell.angle_alpha   90.00
_cell.angle_beta   90.00
_cell.angle_gamma   90.00
#
_symmetry.space_group_name_H-M   'P 1'
#
loop_
_entity.id
_entity.type
_entity.pdbx_description
1 polymer ?
#
loop_
_entity_poly.entity_id
_entity_poly.type
_entity_poly.pdbx_seq_one_letter_code
_entity_poly.pdbx_strand_id
1 'polypeptide(L)'
;MGASFVFGAGCMLLPGIAYLTINNEWAIEVPFLNIIYRPWRLFFVVCALPGLISAIALLKFPESPKFMVNQGDTDRAIEAVQWIHSINSFKKEPALQIKSIVTNANTKSAGSTKGFKAIVKLIWD
;
A
#
# COMPACT_ATOMS: atom_id res chain seq x y z
N MET A 1 -2.50 6.63 14.15
CA MET A 1 -3.48 7.73 14.02
C MET A 1 -3.80 8.05 12.56
N GLY A 2 -2.82 8.26 11.66
CA GLY A 2 -3.08 8.59 10.25
C GLY A 2 -3.88 7.54 9.45
N ALA A 3 -3.53 6.25 9.56
CA ALA A 3 -4.25 5.19 8.83
C ALA A 3 -5.74 5.12 9.18
N SER A 4 -6.09 5.31 10.46
CA SER A 4 -7.48 5.32 10.93
C SER A 4 -8.27 6.51 10.38
N PHE A 5 -7.62 7.67 10.22
CA PHE A 5 -8.23 8.84 9.59
C PHE A 5 -8.51 8.60 8.11
N VAL A 6 -7.54 8.05 7.37
CA VAL A 6 -7.71 7.72 5.93
C VAL A 6 -8.84 6.72 5.74
N PHE A 7 -8.88 5.66 6.55
CA PHE A 7 -9.94 4.66 6.50
C PHE A 7 -11.31 5.27 6.85
N GLY A 8 -11.38 6.07 7.92
CA GLY A 8 -12.62 6.75 8.32
C GLY A 8 -13.16 7.69 7.23
N ALA A 9 -12.28 8.51 6.64
CA ALA A 9 -12.64 9.38 5.52
C ALA A 9 -13.13 8.57 4.31
N GLY A 10 -12.44 7.48 3.96
CA GLY A 10 -12.85 6.58 2.89
C GLY A 10 -14.26 5.99 3.11
N CYS A 11 -14.54 5.53 4.34
CA CYS A 11 -15.85 5.00 4.71
C CYS A 11 -16.97 6.04 4.66
N MET A 12 -16.67 7.33 4.89
CA MET A 12 -17.64 8.42 4.74
C MET A 12 -17.85 8.86 3.28
N LEU A 13 -16.80 8.77 2.45
CA LEU A 13 -16.88 9.13 1.04
C LEU A 13 -17.78 8.17 0.23
N LEU A 14 -17.73 6.87 0.52
CA LEU A 14 -18.54 5.86 -0.18
C LEU A 14 -20.06 6.15 -0.17
N PRO A 15 -20.72 6.36 0.98
CA PRO A 15 -22.14 6.71 1.00
C PRO A 15 -22.41 8.08 0.37
N GLY A 16 -21.49 9.04 0.49
CA GLY A 16 -21.59 10.34 -0.19
C GLY A 16 -21.63 10.21 -1.71
N ILE A 17 -20.71 9.42 -2.28
CA ILE A 17 -20.65 9.14 -3.72
C ILE A 17 -21.88 8.33 -4.16
N ALA A 18 -22.31 7.35 -3.36
CA ALA A 18 -23.51 6.56 -3.65
C ALA A 18 -24.76 7.44 -3.74
N TYR A 19 -24.94 8.36 -2.77
CA TYR A 19 -26.06 9.30 -2.77
C TYR A 19 -26.04 10.21 -4.01
N LEU A 20 -24.87 10.73 -4.40
CA LEU A 20 -24.75 11.63 -5.56
C LEU A 20 -24.94 10.93 -6.91
N THR A 21 -24.64 9.63 -7.00
CA THR A 21 -24.65 8.89 -8.27
C THR A 21 -25.93 8.09 -8.48
N ILE A 22 -26.39 7.33 -7.46
CA ILE A 22 -27.51 6.37 -7.58
C ILE A 22 -28.86 7.06 -7.63
N ASN A 23 -29.04 8.20 -6.95
CA ASN A 23 -30.33 8.91 -6.89
C ASN A 23 -30.75 9.58 -8.20
N ASN A 24 -29.90 9.55 -9.23
CA ASN A 24 -30.27 10.09 -10.52
C ASN A 24 -31.07 9.05 -11.33
N GLU A 25 -31.97 9.50 -12.20
CA GLU A 25 -32.83 8.62 -13.00
C GLU A 25 -32.41 8.51 -14.48
N TRP A 26 -31.26 9.08 -14.85
CA TRP A 26 -30.84 9.14 -16.24
C TRP A 26 -30.50 7.75 -16.80
N ALA A 27 -30.83 7.54 -18.07
CA ALA A 27 -30.47 6.36 -18.83
C ALA A 27 -29.89 6.82 -20.18
N ILE A 28 -28.61 6.55 -20.41
CA ILE A 28 -27.94 6.87 -21.68
C ILE A 28 -27.83 5.58 -22.46
N GLU A 29 -28.42 5.54 -23.65
CA GLU A 29 -28.20 4.43 -24.57
C GLU A 29 -26.81 4.61 -25.20
N VAL A 30 -25.98 3.57 -25.14
CA VAL A 30 -24.66 3.54 -25.76
C VAL A 30 -24.75 2.64 -26.98
N PRO A 31 -24.97 3.20 -28.19
CA PRO A 31 -25.26 2.39 -29.38
C PRO A 31 -24.12 1.46 -29.78
N PHE A 32 -22.88 1.85 -29.48
CA PHE A 32 -21.68 1.05 -29.76
C PHE A 32 -21.62 -0.27 -28.98
N LEU A 33 -22.12 -0.30 -27.74
CA LEU A 33 -22.11 -1.51 -26.90
C LEU A 33 -23.48 -2.18 -26.81
N ASN A 34 -24.53 -1.59 -27.38
CA ASN A 34 -25.92 -2.06 -27.24
C ASN A 34 -26.34 -2.25 -25.77
N ILE A 35 -25.90 -1.32 -24.90
CA ILE A 35 -26.17 -1.32 -23.46
C ILE A 35 -26.82 0.01 -23.07
N ILE A 36 -27.80 -0.06 -22.19
CA ILE A 36 -28.36 1.10 -21.49
C ILE A 36 -27.48 1.39 -20.28
N TYR A 37 -26.74 2.49 -20.34
CA TYR A 37 -25.91 2.96 -19.25
C TYR A 37 -26.78 3.58 -18.17
N ARG A 38 -26.77 2.95 -17.00
CA ARG A 38 -27.53 3.37 -15.81
C ARG A 38 -26.59 3.96 -14.74
N PRO A 39 -27.08 4.82 -13.84
CA PRO A 39 -26.25 5.60 -12.93
C PRO A 39 -25.44 4.75 -11.94
N TRP A 40 -25.93 3.56 -11.58
CA TRP A 40 -25.17 2.60 -10.76
C TRP A 40 -23.84 2.14 -11.41
N ARG A 41 -23.73 2.14 -12.75
CA ARG A 41 -22.47 1.83 -13.43
C ARG A 41 -21.44 2.93 -13.22
N LEU A 42 -21.90 4.19 -13.21
CA LEU A 42 -21.05 5.34 -12.88
C LEU A 42 -20.51 5.25 -11.46
N PHE A 43 -21.32 4.79 -10.49
CA PHE A 43 -20.85 4.55 -9.12
C PHE A 43 -19.62 3.64 -9.08
N PHE A 44 -19.66 2.49 -9.76
CA PHE A 44 -18.49 1.59 -9.82
C PHE A 44 -17.27 2.24 -10.46
N VAL A 45 -17.46 3.01 -11.54
CA VAL A 45 -16.35 3.72 -12.19
C VAL A 45 -15.72 4.73 -11.23
N VAL A 46 -16.54 5.55 -10.56
CA VAL A 46 -16.05 6.55 -9.60
C VAL A 46 -15.32 5.89 -8.43
N CYS A 47 -15.84 4.78 -7.90
CA CYS A 47 -15.17 4.02 -6.84
C CYS A 47 -13.86 3.38 -7.29
N ALA A 48 -13.71 3.03 -8.57
CA ALA A 48 -12.49 2.45 -9.11
C ALA A 48 -11.37 3.51 -9.32
N LEU A 49 -11.72 4.78 -9.54
CA LEU A 49 -10.75 5.85 -9.84
C LEU A 49 -9.69 6.03 -8.74
N PRO A 50 -10.03 6.13 -7.43
CA PRO A 50 -9.02 6.20 -6.38
C PRO A 50 -8.08 4.99 -6.39
N GLY A 51 -8.62 3.78 -6.60
CA GLY A 51 -7.83 2.55 -6.70
C GLY A 51 -6.86 2.58 -7.89
N LEU A 52 -7.31 3.07 -9.04
CA LEU A 52 -6.45 3.24 -10.21
C LEU A 52 -5.34 4.27 -9.98
N ILE A 53 -5.67 5.40 -9.35
CA ILE A 53 -4.69 6.43 -8.98
C ILE A 53 -3.65 5.83 -8.01
N SER A 54 -4.09 5.06 -7.01
CA SER A 54 -3.21 4.35 -6.10
C SER A 54 -2.30 3.34 -6.82
N ALA A 55 -2.84 2.58 -7.78
CA ALA A 55 -2.05 1.64 -8.57
C ALA A 55 -0.97 2.36 -9.38
N ILE A 56 -1.31 3.45 -10.07
CA ILE A 56 -0.34 4.26 -10.82
C ILE A 56 0.73 4.85 -9.89
N ALA A 57 0.32 5.34 -8.72
CA ALA A 57 1.24 5.87 -7.73
C ALA A 57 2.22 4.79 -7.26
N LEU A 58 1.74 3.59 -6.93
CA LEU A 58 2.57 2.47 -6.47
C LEU A 58 3.67 2.07 -7.46
N LEU A 59 3.43 2.19 -8.78
CA LEU A 59 4.46 1.94 -9.80
C LEU A 59 5.68 2.88 -9.69
N LYS A 60 5.55 4.03 -9.02
CA LYS A 60 6.62 5.01 -8.80
C LYS A 60 7.32 4.87 -7.45
N PHE A 61 6.72 4.16 -6.49
CA PHE A 61 7.33 3.96 -5.18
C PHE A 61 8.44 2.91 -5.27
N PRO A 62 9.61 3.15 -4.63
CA PRO A 62 10.60 2.10 -4.48
C PRO A 62 10.07 1.02 -3.56
N GLU A 63 10.57 -0.21 -3.76
CA GLU A 63 10.29 -1.32 -2.86
C GLU A 63 10.76 -1.03 -1.44
N SER A 64 10.22 -1.77 -0.47
CA SER A 64 10.61 -1.59 0.93
C SER A 64 12.12 -1.82 1.11
N PRO A 65 12.88 -0.86 1.68
CA PRO A 65 14.32 -1.03 1.91
C PRO A 65 14.63 -2.29 2.74
N LYS A 66 13.76 -2.62 3.69
CA LYS A 66 13.90 -3.82 4.52
C LYS A 66 13.78 -5.11 3.70
N PHE A 67 12.92 -5.12 2.69
CA PHE A 67 12.77 -6.26 1.80
C PHE A 67 14.01 -6.45 0.92
N MET A 68 14.59 -5.36 0.40
CA MET A 68 15.81 -5.39 -0.41
C MET A 68 17.02 -5.88 0.39
N VAL A 69 17.19 -5.41 1.63
CA VAL A 69 18.23 -5.91 2.55
C VAL A 69 18.09 -7.41 2.81
N ASN A 70 16.86 -7.91 3.02
CA ASN A 70 16.62 -9.33 3.24
C ASN A 70 16.89 -10.20 2.00
N GLN A 71 16.77 -9.65 0.80
CA GLN A 71 17.17 -10.33 -0.44
C GLN A 71 18.69 -10.32 -0.67
N GLY A 72 19.45 -9.58 0.14
CA GLY A 72 20.90 -9.40 -0.03
C GLY A 72 21.27 -8.26 -0.97
N ASP A 73 20.30 -7.50 -1.48
CA ASP A 73 20.54 -6.33 -2.33
C ASP A 73 20.58 -5.06 -1.46
N THR A 74 21.73 -4.82 -0.84
CA THR A 74 21.94 -3.67 0.04
C THR A 74 22.07 -2.36 -0.70
N ASP A 75 22.55 -2.38 -1.94
CA ASP A 75 22.79 -1.17 -2.73
C ASP A 75 21.47 -0.53 -3.14
N ARG A 76 20.50 -1.32 -3.64
CA ARG A 76 19.16 -0.80 -3.92
C ARG A 76 18.42 -0.35 -2.66
N ALA A 77 18.68 -0.98 -1.52
CA ALA A 77 18.11 -0.53 -0.25
C ALA A 77 18.62 0.87 0.13
N ILE A 78 19.90 1.17 -0.12
CA ILE A 78 20.49 2.51 0.09
C ILE A 78 19.82 3.53 -0.84
N GLU A 79 19.65 3.20 -2.12
CA GLU A 79 18.97 4.07 -3.09
C GLU A 79 17.53 4.38 -2.66
N ALA A 80 16.78 3.37 -2.20
CA ALA A 80 15.42 3.54 -1.71
C ALA A 80 15.36 4.47 -0.49
N VAL A 81 16.30 4.35 0.46
CA VAL A 81 16.37 5.24 1.63
C VAL A 81 16.75 6.67 1.22
N GLN A 82 17.68 6.84 0.27
CA GLN A 82 18.04 8.15 -0.27
C GLN A 82 16.85 8.80 -0.98
N TRP A 83 16.06 8.04 -1.74
CA TRP A 83 14.83 8.51 -2.35
C TRP A 83 13.83 9.00 -1.30
N ILE A 84 13.58 8.20 -0.24
CA ILE A 84 12.69 8.59 0.87
C ILE A 84 13.18 9.88 1.53
N HIS A 85 14.48 10.00 1.78
CA HIS A 85 15.07 11.21 2.36
C HIS A 85 14.90 12.43 1.46
N SER A 86 15.10 12.26 0.15
CA SER A 86 14.95 13.37 -0.81
C SER A 86 13.54 13.97 -0.79
N ILE A 87 12.53 13.12 -0.58
CA ILE A 87 11.12 13.52 -0.47
C ILE A 87 10.85 14.19 0.87
N ASN A 88 11.28 13.58 1.98
CA ASN A 88 11.04 14.12 3.32
C ASN A 88 11.74 15.46 3.57
N SER A 89 12.96 15.61 3.06
CA SER A 89 13.77 16.82 3.22
C SER A 89 13.47 17.88 2.16
N PHE A 90 12.57 17.60 1.20
CA PHE A 90 12.28 18.47 0.05
C PHE A 90 13.55 18.99 -0.66
N LYS A 91 14.60 18.17 -0.72
CA LYS A 91 15.94 18.51 -1.26
C LYS A 91 16.66 19.70 -0.61
N LYS A 92 16.29 20.11 0.61
CA LYS A 92 16.97 21.19 1.35
C LYS A 92 18.24 20.71 2.06
N GLU A 93 18.26 19.44 2.44
CA GLU A 93 19.37 18.81 3.15
C GLU A 93 20.31 18.07 2.18
N PRO A 94 21.61 17.96 2.50
CA PRO A 94 22.57 17.22 1.69
C PRO A 94 22.19 15.72 1.61
N ALA A 95 22.67 15.06 0.56
CA ALA A 95 22.38 13.64 0.33
C ALA A 95 22.88 12.77 1.50
N LEU A 96 22.04 11.84 1.97
CA LEU A 96 22.43 10.90 3.02
C LEU A 96 23.58 10.01 2.55
N GLN A 97 24.68 10.04 3.31
CA GLN A 97 25.82 9.16 3.11
C GLN A 97 25.69 7.92 3.99
N ILE A 98 25.24 6.81 3.41
CA ILE A 98 25.08 5.53 4.10
C ILE A 98 26.34 4.69 3.84
N LYS A 99 27.08 4.34 4.89
CA LYS A 99 28.34 3.57 4.77
C LYS A 99 28.14 2.06 4.74
N SER A 100 27.19 1.53 5.50
CA SER A 100 26.83 0.11 5.49
C SER A 100 25.47 -0.09 6.17
N ILE A 101 24.76 -1.15 5.77
CA ILE A 101 23.54 -1.60 6.43
C ILE A 101 23.87 -2.89 7.19
N VAL A 102 23.68 -2.87 8.50
CA VAL A 102 23.89 -4.06 9.34
C VAL A 102 22.57 -4.82 9.46
N THR A 103 22.51 -6.01 8.88
CA THR A 103 21.40 -6.93 9.13
C THR A 103 21.52 -7.47 10.54
N ASN A 104 20.67 -6.99 11.46
CA ASN A 104 20.62 -7.56 12.81
C ASN A 104 20.19 -9.03 12.72
N ALA A 105 21.16 -9.94 12.88
CA ALA A 105 20.96 -11.39 12.97
C ALA A 105 20.16 -11.83 14.23
N ASN A 106 19.56 -10.89 14.96
CA ASN A 106 18.69 -11.14 16.11
C ASN A 106 17.22 -11.32 15.75
N THR A 107 16.85 -11.36 14.46
CA THR A 107 15.77 -12.26 14.10
C THR A 107 16.39 -13.65 14.16
N LYS A 108 16.39 -14.26 15.35
CA LYS A 108 16.42 -15.72 15.43
C LYS A 108 15.34 -16.16 14.47
N SER A 109 15.73 -16.64 13.28
CA SER A 109 14.88 -17.54 12.53
C SER A 109 14.35 -18.47 13.59
N ALA A 110 13.04 -18.45 13.81
CA ALA A 110 12.40 -19.48 14.60
C ALA A 110 12.74 -20.75 13.84
N GLY A 111 13.91 -21.30 14.17
CA GLY A 111 14.41 -22.55 13.64
C GLY A 111 13.23 -23.45 13.86
N SER A 112 12.72 -24.00 12.77
CA SER A 112 11.61 -24.92 12.76
C SER A 112 11.85 -25.91 13.89
N THR A 113 11.27 -25.66 15.06
CA THR A 113 11.38 -26.59 16.17
C THR A 113 10.36 -27.63 15.82
N LYS A 114 10.82 -28.58 15.00
CA LYS A 114 10.07 -29.75 14.60
C LYS A 114 9.72 -30.50 15.88
N GLY A 115 8.53 -30.23 16.41
CA GLY A 115 7.99 -31.03 17.48
C GLY A 115 7.12 -30.24 18.45
N PHE A 116 5.89 -30.70 18.57
CA PHE A 116 4.94 -30.40 19.65
C PHE A 116 5.60 -30.39 21.05
N LYS A 117 6.61 -31.24 21.27
CA LYS A 117 7.42 -31.29 22.50
C LYS A 117 8.09 -29.96 22.87
N ALA A 118 8.54 -29.16 21.91
CA ALA A 118 9.19 -27.90 22.20
C ALA A 118 8.20 -26.80 22.56
N ILE A 119 7.00 -26.83 21.98
CA ILE A 119 5.91 -25.91 22.34
C ILE A 119 5.45 -26.17 23.78
N VAL A 120 5.30 -27.45 24.16
CA VAL A 120 4.95 -27.83 25.55
C VAL A 120 6.01 -27.38 26.55
N LYS A 121 7.29 -27.48 26.19
CA LYS A 121 8.39 -27.03 27.06
C LYS A 121 8.40 -25.51 27.25
N LEU A 122 8.06 -24.74 26.21
CA LEU A 122 8.10 -23.29 26.23
C LEU A 122 6.91 -22.64 26.98
N ILE A 123 5.82 -23.38 27.20
CA ILE A 123 4.66 -22.93 27.97
C ILE A 123 4.84 -23.19 29.47
N TRP A 124 5.71 -24.14 29.83
CA TRP A 124 5.89 -24.60 31.22
C TRP A 124 7.13 -24.01 31.91
N ASP A 125 8.01 -23.31 31.18
CA ASP A 125 9.01 -22.40 31.74
C ASP A 125 8.41 -20.99 31.92
#